data_AF-A0A8A1M9J6-F1
#
_entry.id   AF-A0A8A1M9J6-F1
#
_cell.length_a   1.000
_cell.length_b   1.000
_cell.length_c   1.000
_cell.angle_alpha   90.00
_cell.angle_beta   90.00
_cell.angle_gamma   90.00
#
_symmetry.space_group_name_H-M   'P 1'
#
loop_
_entity.id
_entity.type
_entity.pdbx_description
1 polymer ?
#
loop_
_entity_poly.entity_id
_entity_poly.type
_entity_poly.pdbx_seq_one_letter_code
_entity_poly.pdbx_strand_id
1 'polypeptide(L)'
;MSHDTVKTSIDKYHPVSDLGGNPRGAVEDSPALFHAQMYAIGEKFGISGLKSLAKEKLEGDIDHIWCGRTVVQVIYGTTYPSDRGLRDVIVRFADQNITALKIRPEFEETLEDFPSSLGIYCGG
;
A
#
# COMPACT_ATOMS: atom_id res chain seq x y z
N MET A 1 -44.06 26.32 -3.04
CA MET A 1 -43.41 25.04 -3.41
C MET A 1 -42.20 25.34 -4.25
N SER A 2 -41.01 25.27 -3.66
CA SER A 2 -39.74 25.14 -4.36
C SER A 2 -38.86 24.27 -3.47
N HIS A 3 -38.67 23.04 -3.91
CA HIS A 3 -37.56 22.20 -3.45
C HIS A 3 -36.28 22.83 -3.99
N ASP A 4 -35.20 22.89 -3.21
CA ASP A 4 -33.86 22.55 -3.73
C ASP A 4 -32.81 22.40 -2.62
N THR A 5 -32.52 21.12 -2.35
CA THR A 5 -31.20 20.48 -2.36
C THR A 5 -30.07 21.07 -1.50
N VAL A 6 -29.76 20.32 -0.44
CA VAL A 6 -28.48 20.29 0.28
C VAL A 6 -27.31 20.19 -0.70
N LYS A 7 -26.41 21.19 -0.71
CA LYS A 7 -25.04 21.03 -1.22
C LYS A 7 -24.08 21.05 -0.04
N THR A 8 -23.59 19.86 0.30
CA THR A 8 -22.51 19.62 1.24
C THR A 8 -21.24 20.30 0.71
N SER A 9 -20.84 21.39 1.38
CA SER A 9 -19.52 22.00 1.17
C SER A 9 -18.49 21.13 1.88
N ILE A 10 -18.07 20.08 1.18
CA ILE A 10 -16.87 19.31 1.52
C ILE A 10 -15.70 20.28 1.36
N ASP A 11 -15.19 20.73 2.50
CA ASP A 11 -14.06 21.64 2.59
C ASP A 11 -12.89 21.06 1.79
N LYS A 12 -12.41 21.85 0.82
CA LYS A 12 -11.35 21.46 -0.09
C LYS A 12 -10.06 21.36 0.70
N TYR A 13 -9.57 20.13 0.87
CA TYR A 13 -8.19 19.93 1.27
C TYR A 13 -7.27 20.56 0.22
N HIS A 14 -6.64 21.67 0.59
CA HIS A 14 -5.54 22.26 -0.16
C HIS A 14 -4.23 21.72 0.45
N PRO A 15 -3.47 20.87 -0.27
CA PRO A 15 -2.16 20.46 0.21
C PRO A 15 -1.26 21.70 0.27
N VAL A 16 -0.72 21.98 1.46
CA VAL A 16 0.26 23.04 1.67
C VAL A 16 1.59 22.63 1.02
N SER A 17 1.90 23.21 -0.13
CA SER A 17 3.19 23.03 -0.81
C SER A 17 4.20 24.06 -0.30
N ASP A 18 4.62 23.93 0.96
CA ASP A 18 5.67 24.79 1.53
C ASP A 18 6.64 23.98 2.40
N LEU A 19 7.48 23.15 1.78
CA LEU A 19 8.79 22.78 2.33
C LEU A 19 9.81 22.67 1.21
N GLY A 20 10.85 23.51 1.31
CA GLY A 20 11.94 23.65 0.37
C GLY A 20 12.73 22.37 0.12
N GLY A 21 13.37 22.35 -1.05
CA GLY A 21 13.96 21.17 -1.68
C GLY A 21 14.93 20.36 -0.83
N ASN A 22 14.67 19.05 -0.83
CA ASN A 22 15.68 18.02 -0.68
C ASN A 22 15.48 16.99 -1.81
N PRO A 23 16.41 16.85 -2.78
CA PRO A 23 16.24 15.96 -3.93
C PRO A 23 16.68 14.52 -3.61
N ARG A 24 16.15 13.93 -2.53
CA ARG A 24 16.43 12.53 -2.18
C ARG A 24 15.13 11.77 -1.96
N GLY A 25 14.59 11.31 -3.09
CA GLY A 25 13.43 10.44 -3.20
C GLY A 25 12.17 11.16 -2.79
N ALA A 26 11.33 11.52 -3.75
CA ALA A 26 9.92 11.68 -3.45
C ALA A 26 9.54 10.42 -2.65
N VAL A 27 9.17 10.59 -1.39
CA VAL A 27 8.37 9.58 -0.71
C VAL A 27 7.14 9.50 -1.59
N GLU A 28 7.08 8.46 -2.42
CA GLU A 28 5.99 8.32 -3.35
C GLU A 28 4.76 8.08 -2.49
N ASP A 29 3.99 9.15 -2.27
CA ASP A 29 2.70 9.18 -1.59
C ASP A 29 1.71 8.37 -2.44
N SER A 30 1.96 7.07 -2.53
CA SER A 30 1.09 6.14 -3.20
C SER A 30 -0.08 5.81 -2.26
N PRO A 31 -1.31 5.72 -2.79
CA PRO A 31 -2.45 5.24 -2.04
C PRO A 31 -2.16 3.92 -1.31
N ALA A 32 -1.40 3.02 -1.95
CA ALA A 32 -0.95 1.77 -1.36
C ALA A 32 -0.08 1.96 -0.09
N LEU A 33 0.85 2.92 -0.10
CA LEU A 33 1.68 3.25 1.07
C LEU A 33 0.81 3.78 2.22
N PHE A 34 -0.12 4.68 1.90
CA PHE A 34 -1.05 5.23 2.88
C PHE A 34 -1.90 4.12 3.53
N HIS A 35 -2.47 3.21 2.74
CA HIS A 35 -3.27 2.11 3.27
C HIS A 35 -2.44 1.11 4.08
N ALA A 36 -1.21 0.80 3.67
CA ALA A 36 -0.30 -0.02 4.46
C ALA A 36 0.01 0.60 5.84
N GLN A 37 0.23 1.92 5.89
CA GLN A 37 0.44 2.64 7.15
C GLN A 37 -0.81 2.64 8.03
N MET A 38 -1.99 2.87 7.46
CA MET A 38 -3.25 2.84 8.21
C MET A 38 -3.54 1.46 8.80
N TYR A 39 -3.20 0.40 8.06
CA TYR A 39 -3.28 -0.97 8.57
C TYR A 39 -2.38 -1.18 9.80
N ALA A 40 -1.13 -0.71 9.74
CA ALA A 40 -0.18 -0.81 10.84
C ALA A 40 -0.66 -0.05 12.09
N ILE A 41 -1.26 1.12 11.91
CA ILE A 41 -1.89 1.89 12.99
C ILE A 41 -3.08 1.12 13.57
N GLY A 42 -3.94 0.56 12.72
CA GLY A 42 -5.08 -0.26 13.14
C GLY A 42 -4.65 -1.45 13.99
N GLU A 43 -3.56 -2.12 13.60
CA GLU A 43 -2.99 -3.22 14.38
C GLU A 43 -2.40 -2.75 15.72
N LYS A 44 -1.57 -1.69 15.69
CA LYS A 44 -0.90 -1.16 16.88
C LYS A 44 -1.87 -0.75 17.99
N PHE A 45 -3.02 -0.20 17.62
CA PHE A 45 -4.02 0.29 18.57
C PHE A 45 -5.23 -0.66 18.75
N GLY A 46 -5.23 -1.82 18.09
CA GLY A 46 -6.34 -2.78 18.18
C GLY A 46 -7.65 -2.27 17.58
N ILE A 47 -7.59 -1.38 16.58
CA ILE A 47 -8.76 -0.82 15.90
C ILE A 47 -9.07 -1.70 14.69
N SER A 48 -9.79 -2.80 14.94
CA SER A 48 -10.09 -3.82 13.90
C SER A 48 -10.77 -3.24 12.66
N GLY A 49 -11.69 -2.29 12.82
CA GLY A 49 -12.39 -1.65 11.69
C GLY A 49 -11.45 -0.88 10.77
N LEU A 50 -10.45 -0.19 11.33
CA LEU A 50 -9.44 0.53 10.55
C LEU A 50 -8.54 -0.45 9.79
N LYS A 51 -8.12 -1.53 10.47
CA LYS A 51 -7.30 -2.59 9.88
C LYS A 51 -8.01 -3.24 8.68
N SER A 52 -9.27 -3.61 8.84
CA SER A 52 -10.10 -4.20 7.77
C SER A 52 -10.29 -3.24 6.59
N LEU A 53 -10.64 -1.97 6.86
CA LEU A 53 -10.85 -0.97 5.82
C LEU A 53 -9.57 -0.66 5.05
N ALA A 54 -8.43 -0.54 5.74
CA ALA A 54 -7.15 -0.29 5.11
C ALA A 54 -6.74 -1.45 4.19
N LYS A 55 -7.00 -2.70 4.59
CA LYS A 55 -6.76 -3.87 3.74
C LYS A 55 -7.62 -3.83 2.48
N GLU A 56 -8.93 -3.60 2.62
CA GLU A 56 -9.86 -3.53 1.47
C GLU A 56 -9.42 -2.47 0.46
N LYS A 57 -9.00 -1.30 0.94
CA LYS A 57 -8.51 -0.22 0.08
C LYS A 57 -7.20 -0.56 -0.60
N LEU A 58 -6.27 -1.18 0.13
CA LEU A 58 -5.02 -1.66 -0.47
C LEU A 58 -5.28 -2.69 -1.57
N GLU A 59 -6.20 -3.64 -1.37
CA GLU A 59 -6.59 -4.61 -2.39
C GLU A 59 -7.12 -3.92 -3.66
N GLY A 60 -7.95 -2.88 -3.52
CA GLY A 60 -8.46 -2.10 -4.65
C GLY A 60 -7.41 -1.27 -5.39
N ASP A 61 -6.36 -0.81 -4.72
CA ASP A 61 -5.33 0.04 -5.32
C ASP A 61 -4.20 -0.75 -5.99
N ILE A 62 -3.95 -1.97 -5.54
CA ILE A 62 -2.85 -2.81 -6.05
C ILE A 62 -3.19 -3.48 -7.38
N ASP A 63 -4.48 -3.66 -7.72
CA ASP A 63 -4.96 -4.46 -8.88
C ASP A 63 -4.34 -4.11 -10.25
N HIS A 64 -3.70 -2.95 -10.41
CA HIS A 64 -3.17 -2.51 -11.71
C HIS A 64 -1.68 -2.13 -11.71
N ILE A 65 -1.07 -1.86 -10.56
CA ILE A 65 0.31 -1.33 -10.49
C ILE A 65 1.02 -1.91 -9.26
N TRP A 66 2.23 -2.42 -9.48
CA TRP A 66 3.12 -2.81 -8.39
C TRP A 66 3.34 -1.64 -7.43
N CYS A 67 3.04 -1.86 -6.16
CA CYS A 67 3.10 -0.84 -5.10
C CYS A 67 4.53 -0.41 -4.73
N GLY A 68 5.56 -1.07 -5.26
CA GLY A 68 6.96 -0.70 -5.05
C GLY A 68 7.55 -1.16 -3.72
N ARG A 69 8.89 -1.04 -3.61
CA ARG A 69 9.71 -1.51 -2.49
C ARG A 69 9.27 -0.92 -1.14
N THR A 70 8.98 0.37 -1.10
CA THR A 70 8.63 1.08 0.15
C THR A 70 7.35 0.53 0.79
N VAL A 71 6.35 0.16 -0.01
CA VAL A 71 5.09 -0.42 0.49
C VAL A 71 5.35 -1.81 1.08
N VAL A 72 6.14 -2.63 0.39
CA VAL A 72 6.57 -3.95 0.90
C VAL A 72 7.32 -3.79 2.22
N GLN A 73 8.27 -2.86 2.31
CA GLN A 73 8.99 -2.59 3.54
C GLN A 73 8.08 -2.21 4.72
N VAL A 74 7.05 -1.38 4.49
CA VAL A 74 6.05 -1.06 5.53
C VAL A 74 5.29 -2.31 5.94
N ILE A 75 4.77 -3.08 4.99
CA ILE A 75 3.99 -4.30 5.28
C ILE A 75 4.80 -5.28 6.11
N TYR A 76 6.04 -5.58 5.73
CA TYR A 76 6.86 -6.55 6.45
C TYR A 76 7.51 -6.00 7.73
N GLY A 77 7.75 -4.69 7.80
CA GLY A 77 8.41 -4.05 8.95
C GLY A 77 7.46 -3.62 10.08
N THR A 78 6.18 -3.40 9.79
CA THR A 78 5.22 -2.85 10.77
C THR A 78 4.18 -3.85 11.26
N THR A 79 4.11 -5.03 10.64
CA THR A 79 3.21 -6.12 11.04
C THR A 79 4.00 -7.25 11.69
N TYR A 80 3.41 -7.87 12.71
CA TYR A 80 4.03 -9.05 13.35
C TYR A 80 4.18 -10.19 12.32
N PRO A 81 5.18 -11.09 12.41
CA PRO A 81 5.35 -12.18 11.45
C PRO A 81 4.12 -13.07 11.25
N SER A 82 3.27 -13.20 12.27
CA SER A 82 2.02 -13.96 12.23
C SER A 82 0.86 -13.21 11.57
N ASP A 83 0.96 -11.89 11.37
CA ASP A 83 -0.05 -11.12 10.67
C ASP A 83 0.14 -11.29 9.15
N ARG A 84 -0.74 -12.13 8.59
CA ARG A 84 -0.74 -12.49 7.18
C ARG A 84 -1.58 -11.55 6.32
N GLY A 85 -2.31 -10.59 6.91
CA GLY A 85 -3.40 -9.89 6.23
C GLY A 85 -2.96 -9.11 4.99
N LEU A 86 -2.01 -8.18 5.11
CA LEU A 86 -1.46 -7.47 3.95
C LEU A 86 -0.40 -8.27 3.19
N ARG A 87 0.30 -9.19 3.87
CA ARG A 87 1.33 -10.03 3.26
C ARG A 87 0.72 -10.94 2.19
N ASP A 88 -0.41 -11.57 2.51
CA ASP A 88 -1.12 -12.44 1.58
C ASP A 88 -1.68 -11.64 0.38
N VAL A 89 -2.01 -10.36 0.55
CA VAL A 89 -2.45 -9.48 -0.56
C VAL A 89 -1.31 -9.26 -1.55
N ILE A 90 -0.13 -8.88 -1.07
CA ILE A 90 1.04 -8.63 -1.92
C ILE A 90 1.49 -9.92 -2.61
N VAL A 91 1.54 -11.03 -1.87
CA VAL A 91 1.91 -12.33 -2.43
C VAL A 91 0.93 -12.75 -3.52
N ARG A 92 -0.38 -12.65 -3.27
CA ARG A 92 -1.41 -13.00 -4.26
C ARG A 92 -1.31 -12.12 -5.49
N PHE A 93 -1.10 -10.81 -5.33
CA PHE A 93 -0.91 -9.91 -6.46
C PHE A 93 0.33 -10.27 -7.28
N ALA A 94 1.45 -10.54 -6.59
CA ALA A 94 2.71 -10.90 -7.24
C ALA A 94 2.58 -12.20 -8.03
N ASP A 95 1.94 -13.22 -7.45
CA ASP A 95 1.67 -14.50 -8.11
C ASP A 95 0.82 -14.34 -9.38
N GLN A 96 -0.26 -13.54 -9.29
CA GLN A 96 -1.16 -13.28 -10.43
C GLN A 96 -0.50 -12.48 -11.57
N ASN A 97 0.49 -11.64 -11.25
CA ASN A 97 1.12 -10.73 -12.20
C ASN A 97 2.58 -11.06 -12.49
N ILE A 98 3.06 -12.24 -12.08
CA ILE A 98 4.49 -12.56 -12.00
C ILE A 98 5.22 -12.39 -13.34
N THR A 99 4.57 -12.74 -14.46
CA THR A 99 5.14 -12.59 -15.81
C THR A 99 5.42 -11.13 -16.16
N ALA A 100 4.54 -10.22 -15.75
CA ALA A 100 4.70 -8.78 -15.97
C ALA A 100 5.62 -8.12 -14.93
N LEU A 101 5.73 -8.71 -13.74
CA LEU A 101 6.59 -8.19 -12.67
C LEU A 101 8.06 -8.58 -12.85
N LYS A 102 8.36 -9.80 -13.34
CA LYS A 102 9.73 -10.29 -13.55
C LYS A 102 10.58 -9.43 -14.50
N ILE A 103 9.95 -8.64 -15.37
CA ILE A 103 10.65 -7.72 -16.29
C ILE A 103 10.95 -6.36 -15.66
N ARG A 104 10.44 -6.08 -14.45
CA ARG A 104 10.57 -4.78 -13.79
C ARG A 104 11.73 -4.80 -12.79
N PRO A 105 12.73 -3.89 -12.92
CA PRO A 105 13.87 -3.87 -12.03
C PRO A 105 13.46 -3.56 -10.57
N GLU A 106 12.38 -2.80 -10.36
CA GLU A 106 11.89 -2.46 -9.02
C GLU A 106 11.31 -3.68 -8.29
N PHE A 107 10.83 -4.67 -9.03
CA PHE A 107 10.36 -5.93 -8.46
C PHE A 107 11.54 -6.79 -8.04
N GLU A 108 12.59 -6.89 -8.87
CA GLU A 108 13.82 -7.62 -8.54
C GLU A 108 14.51 -7.06 -7.28
N GLU A 109 14.65 -5.73 -7.17
CA GLU A 109 15.19 -5.09 -5.96
C GLU A 109 14.37 -5.46 -4.71
N THR A 110 13.05 -5.57 -4.86
CA THR A 110 12.18 -5.97 -3.75
C THR A 110 12.37 -7.45 -3.37
N LEU A 111 12.70 -8.34 -4.33
CA LEU A 111 13.00 -9.74 -4.06
C LEU A 111 14.33 -9.92 -3.33
N GLU A 112 15.35 -9.11 -3.66
CA GLU A 112 16.66 -9.15 -2.98
C GLU A 112 16.55 -8.83 -1.49
N ASP A 113 15.70 -7.86 -1.13
CA ASP A 113 15.47 -7.47 0.26
C ASP A 113 14.53 -8.42 1.03
N PHE A 114 13.59 -9.05 0.33
CA PHE A 114 12.55 -9.89 0.93
C PHE A 114 12.48 -11.32 0.34
N PRO A 115 13.61 -12.06 0.27
CA PRO A 115 13.72 -13.31 -0.49
C PRO A 115 12.88 -14.45 0.09
N SER A 116 12.77 -14.57 1.41
CA SER A 116 11.98 -15.62 2.06
C SER A 116 10.47 -15.38 1.97
N SER A 117 10.06 -14.13 1.73
CA SER A 117 8.66 -13.71 1.79
C SER A 117 7.98 -13.69 0.42
N LEU A 118 8.74 -13.47 -0.65
CA LEU A 118 8.27 -13.45 -2.04
C LEU A 118 8.92 -14.54 -2.92
N GLY A 119 10.09 -15.05 -2.54
CA GLY A 119 10.89 -15.97 -3.36
C GLY A 119 10.31 -17.38 -3.53
N ILE A 120 9.38 -17.83 -2.67
CA ILE A 120 8.71 -19.13 -2.84
C ILE A 120 7.79 -19.14 -4.08
N TYR A 121 7.31 -17.97 -4.52
CA TYR A 121 6.32 -17.85 -5.59
C TYR A 121 6.94 -17.53 -6.97
N CYS A 122 8.24 -17.21 -7.02
CA CYS A 122 8.94 -16.89 -8.27
C CYS A 122 9.60 -18.11 -8.94
N GLY A 123 9.70 -19.24 -8.23
CA GLY A 123 10.30 -20.49 -8.67
C GLY A 123 9.27 -21.52 -9.12
N GLY A 124 8.76 -21.35 -10.34
CA GLY A 124 7.92 -22.29 -11.08
C GLY A 124 8.17 -22.13 -12.57
#